data_AF-A0AAE3J5C9-F1
#
_entry.id   AF-A0AAE3J5C9-F1
#
_cell.length_a   1.000
_cell.length_b   1.000
_cell.length_c   1.000
_cell.angle_alpha   90.00
_cell.angle_beta   90.00
_cell.angle_gamma   90.00
#
_symmetry.space_group_name_H-M   'P 1'
#
loop_
_entity.id
_entity.type
_entity.pdbx_description
1 polymer ?
#
loop_
_entity_poly.entity_id
_entity_poly.type
_entity_poly.pdbx_seq_one_letter_code
_entity_poly.pdbx_strand_id
1 'polypeptide(L)'
;MIRLIFNANHQFLAELVISGGACVSVHLSTPHLLEASLDEWQACGIPSRVEVGEYDDFSIGIERIGMKDPRFDLALRTWLLERGYLIASIPETSLPVWQLALQAPIEHTDLFDIAHLIGTSSQERLERLTETLRQSVVSYAHASTPSSV
;
A
#
# COMPACT_ATOMS: atom_id res chain seq x y z
N MET A 1 6.61 0.72 -8.96
CA MET A 1 5.42 1.40 -8.39
C MET A 1 5.17 0.82 -7.01
N ILE A 2 4.63 1.60 -6.07
CA ILE A 2 4.40 1.14 -4.70
C ILE A 2 2.90 1.04 -4.45
N ARG A 3 2.49 -0.03 -3.75
CA ARG A 3 1.13 -0.25 -3.25
C ARG A 3 1.15 -0.10 -1.74
N LEU A 4 0.30 0.78 -1.23
CA LEU A 4 0.11 1.01 0.19
C LEU A 4 -1.25 0.41 0.56
N ILE A 5 -1.25 -0.53 1.50
CA ILE A 5 -2.44 -1.27 1.93
C ILE A 5 -2.91 -0.73 3.27
N PHE A 6 -4.23 -0.52 3.38
CA PHE A 6 -4.89 -0.03 4.58
C PHE A 6 -6.11 -0.90 4.89
N ASN A 7 -6.50 -0.98 6.17
CA ASN A 7 -7.77 -1.60 6.54
C ASN A 7 -8.95 -0.64 6.32
N ALA A 8 -10.17 -1.13 6.59
CA ALA A 8 -11.40 -0.33 6.50
C ALA A 8 -11.42 0.90 7.42
N ASN A 9 -10.60 0.92 8.48
CA ASN A 9 -10.44 2.07 9.39
C ASN A 9 -9.29 3.00 8.95
N HIS A 10 -8.82 2.89 7.71
CA HIS A 10 -7.72 3.67 7.13
C HIS A 10 -6.38 3.49 7.84
N GLN A 11 -6.21 2.46 8.67
CA GLN A 11 -4.92 2.17 9.30
C GLN A 11 -3.97 1.54 8.29
N PHE A 12 -2.77 2.10 8.17
CA PHE A 12 -1.72 1.59 7.30
C PHE A 12 -1.22 0.21 7.76
N LEU A 13 -1.18 -0.76 6.84
CA LEU A 13 -0.82 -2.16 7.14
C LEU A 13 0.47 -2.61 6.45
N ALA A 14 0.67 -2.23 5.19
CA ALA A 14 1.81 -2.72 4.41
C ALA A 14 2.14 -1.84 3.21
N GLU A 15 3.40 -1.88 2.83
CA GLU A 15 3.95 -1.36 1.60
C GLU A 15 4.43 -2.52 0.73
N LEU A 16 4.00 -2.57 -0.53
CA LEU A 16 4.45 -3.55 -1.51
C LEU A 16 5.08 -2.82 -2.71
N VAL A 17 6.31 -3.21 -3.07
CA VAL A 17 6.97 -2.72 -4.28
C VAL A 17 6.61 -3.64 -5.44
N ILE A 18 5.99 -3.06 -6.46
CA ILE A 18 5.54 -3.75 -7.68
C ILE A 18 6.38 -3.29 -8.88
N SER A 19 6.96 -4.25 -9.60
CA SER A 19 7.72 -4.03 -10.83
C SER A 19 7.25 -5.00 -11.92
N GLY A 20 6.88 -4.48 -13.10
CA GLY A 20 6.33 -5.30 -14.18
C GLY A 20 5.06 -6.07 -13.80
N GLY A 21 4.31 -5.59 -12.80
CA GLY A 21 3.12 -6.26 -12.25
C GLY A 21 3.39 -7.35 -11.21
N ALA A 22 4.65 -7.73 -11.02
CA ALA A 22 5.10 -8.65 -9.98
C ALA A 22 5.51 -7.92 -8.69
N CYS A 23 5.33 -8.57 -7.54
CA CYS A 23 5.79 -8.07 -6.25
C CYS A 23 7.26 -8.44 -6.01
N VAL A 24 8.09 -7.42 -5.75
CA VAL A 24 9.53 -7.57 -5.54
C VAL A 24 9.96 -7.36 -4.09
N SER A 25 9.19 -6.59 -3.31
CA SER A 25 9.45 -6.35 -1.89
C SER A 25 8.15 -6.09 -1.13
N VAL A 26 8.13 -6.44 0.16
CA VAL A 26 7.02 -6.22 1.08
C VAL A 26 7.57 -5.71 2.41
N HIS A 27 6.98 -4.64 2.93
CA HIS A 27 7.24 -4.12 4.27
C HIS A 27 5.92 -4.07 5.03
N LEU A 28 5.83 -4.76 6.18
CA LEU A 28 4.65 -4.72 7.05
C LEU A 28 4.81 -3.61 8.10
N SER A 29 3.80 -2.77 8.26
CA SER A 29 3.77 -1.77 9.35
C SER A 29 3.40 -2.42 10.69
N THR A 30 2.53 -3.42 10.63
CA THR A 30 2.05 -4.20 11.77
C THR A 30 2.13 -5.68 11.38
N PRO A 31 2.99 -6.49 12.02
CA PRO A 31 3.24 -7.86 11.58
C PRO A 31 1.94 -8.69 11.55
N HIS A 32 1.08 -8.59 12.56
CA HIS A 32 0.04 -9.61 12.76
C HIS A 32 -1.15 -9.60 11.80
N LEU A 33 -1.50 -8.48 11.15
CA LEU A 33 -2.76 -8.39 10.38
C LEU A 33 -2.65 -8.95 8.96
N LEU A 34 -1.48 -8.80 8.32
CA LEU A 34 -1.25 -9.26 6.95
C LEU A 34 -0.31 -10.47 6.86
N GLU A 35 0.43 -10.81 7.92
CA GLU A 35 1.43 -11.89 7.91
C GLU A 35 0.83 -13.25 7.51
N ALA A 36 -0.30 -13.65 8.09
CA ALA A 36 -0.96 -14.90 7.70
C ALA A 36 -1.37 -14.94 6.22
N SER A 37 -1.76 -13.80 5.64
CA SER A 37 -2.06 -13.70 4.21
C SER A 37 -0.80 -13.68 3.36
N LEU A 38 0.26 -12.99 3.82
CA LEU A 38 1.53 -12.91 3.12
C LEU A 38 2.20 -14.29 3.01
N ASP A 39 2.18 -15.08 4.08
CA ASP A 39 2.68 -16.46 4.07
C ASP A 39 1.90 -17.32 3.06
N GLU A 40 0.57 -17.17 3.02
CA GLU A 40 -0.27 -17.87 2.03
C GLU A 40 0.09 -17.43 0.60
N TRP A 41 0.27 -16.13 0.35
CA TRP A 41 0.63 -15.62 -0.98
C TRP A 41 2.01 -16.10 -1.43
N GLN A 42 2.97 -16.20 -0.50
CA GLN A 42 4.31 -16.73 -0.78
C GLN A 42 4.27 -18.23 -1.07
N ALA A 43 3.48 -18.99 -0.30
CA ALA A 43 3.41 -20.45 -0.42
C ALA A 43 2.61 -20.89 -1.65
N CYS A 44 1.47 -20.26 -1.91
CA CYS A 44 0.52 -20.75 -2.91
C CYS A 44 -0.07 -19.69 -3.83
N GLY A 45 0.24 -18.40 -3.65
CA GLY A 45 -0.28 -17.32 -4.49
C GLY A 45 -1.70 -16.85 -4.15
N ILE A 46 -2.09 -15.72 -4.74
CA ILE A 46 -3.40 -15.10 -4.55
C ILE A 46 -4.44 -15.82 -5.43
N PRO A 47 -5.58 -16.25 -4.86
CA PRO A 47 -6.65 -16.83 -5.66
C PRO A 47 -7.26 -15.76 -6.58
N SER A 48 -7.35 -16.05 -7.86
CA SER A 48 -8.00 -15.23 -8.89
C SER A 48 -9.05 -16.06 -9.62
N ARG A 49 -10.24 -15.49 -9.79
CA ARG A 49 -11.29 -16.10 -10.60
C ARG A 49 -10.92 -15.99 -12.07
N VAL A 50 -11.06 -17.08 -12.81
CA VAL A 50 -10.87 -17.15 -14.26
C VAL A 50 -12.08 -17.82 -14.88
N GLU A 51 -12.56 -17.28 -15.99
CA GLU A 51 -13.59 -17.94 -16.79
C GLU A 51 -12.93 -19.08 -17.57
N VAL A 52 -13.47 -20.28 -17.43
CA VAL A 52 -12.97 -21.50 -18.07
C VAL A 52 -14.12 -22.13 -18.85
N GLY A 53 -13.96 -22.22 -20.17
CA GLY A 53 -14.92 -22.85 -21.07
C GLY A 53 -14.65 -22.52 -22.54
N GLU A 54 -15.18 -23.35 -23.44
CA GLU A 54 -15.32 -23.05 -24.88
C GLU A 54 -16.81 -23.05 -25.23
N TYR A 55 -17.29 -22.02 -25.92
CA TYR A 55 -18.71 -21.78 -26.29
C TYR A 55 -19.65 -21.56 -25.07
N ASP A 56 -20.97 -21.57 -25.29
CA ASP A 56 -22.06 -21.10 -24.38
C ASP A 56 -22.11 -21.69 -22.94
N ASP A 57 -21.15 -22.53 -22.54
CA ASP A 57 -20.97 -23.02 -21.17
C ASP A 57 -19.67 -22.45 -20.55
N PHE A 58 -19.78 -21.31 -19.88
CA PHE A 58 -18.71 -20.77 -19.04
C PHE A 58 -18.82 -21.31 -17.61
N SER A 59 -17.71 -21.82 -17.09
CA SER A 59 -17.55 -22.16 -15.66
C SER A 59 -16.53 -21.23 -15.01
N ILE A 60 -16.67 -20.94 -13.72
CA ILE A 60 -15.70 -20.11 -12.97
C ILE A 60 -14.69 -21.04 -12.30
N GLY A 61 -13.44 -21.00 -12.79
CA GLY A 61 -12.29 -21.64 -12.15
C GLY A 61 -11.58 -20.70 -11.17
N ILE A 62 -10.77 -21.28 -10.28
CA ILE A 62 -9.86 -20.52 -9.40
C ILE A 62 -8.42 -20.86 -9.81
N GLU A 63 -7.73 -19.87 -10.36
CA GLU A 63 -6.28 -19.91 -10.56
C GLU A 63 -5.58 -19.28 -9.34
N ARG A 64 -4.34 -19.70 -9.06
CA ARG A 64 -3.51 -19.08 -8.02
C ARG A 64 -2.36 -18.31 -8.67
N ILE A 65 -2.33 -17.00 -8.44
CA ILE A 65 -1.35 -16.07 -9.04
C ILE A 65 -0.21 -15.82 -8.04
N GLY A 66 0.98 -16.32 -8.35
CA GLY A 66 2.15 -16.16 -7.49
C GLY A 66 2.68 -14.72 -7.45
N MET A 67 3.42 -14.36 -6.39
CA MET A 67 3.98 -13.01 -6.20
C MET A 67 4.88 -12.52 -7.33
N LYS A 68 5.54 -13.45 -8.05
CA LYS A 68 6.43 -13.14 -9.18
C LYS A 68 5.71 -13.09 -10.53
N ASP A 69 4.42 -13.39 -10.58
CA ASP A 69 3.63 -13.34 -11.81
C ASP A 69 3.30 -11.88 -12.18
N PRO A 70 3.43 -11.46 -13.44
CA PRO A 70 3.06 -10.11 -13.89
C PRO A 70 1.59 -9.72 -13.62
N ARG A 71 0.70 -10.70 -13.41
CA ARG A 71 -0.72 -10.49 -13.07
C ARG A 71 -0.94 -10.28 -11.57
N PHE A 72 0.09 -10.42 -10.74
CA PHE A 72 -0.03 -10.38 -9.28
C PHE A 72 -0.66 -9.09 -8.79
N ASP A 73 -0.24 -7.93 -9.29
CA ASP A 73 -0.79 -6.63 -8.86
C ASP A 73 -2.31 -6.53 -9.10
N LEU A 74 -2.79 -7.07 -10.21
CA LEU A 74 -4.22 -7.10 -10.50
C LEU A 74 -4.96 -8.06 -9.56
N ALA A 75 -4.43 -9.28 -9.39
CA ALA A 75 -5.01 -10.27 -8.49
C ALA A 75 -5.07 -9.76 -7.04
N LEU A 76 -3.99 -9.11 -6.58
CA LEU A 76 -3.88 -8.48 -5.28
C LEU A 76 -4.97 -7.42 -5.08
N ARG A 77 -5.14 -6.51 -6.05
CA ARG A 77 -6.16 -5.45 -5.98
C ARG A 77 -7.57 -6.02 -5.82
N THR A 78 -7.92 -7.02 -6.63
CA THR A 78 -9.22 -7.68 -6.54
C THR A 78 -9.39 -8.36 -5.18
N TRP A 79 -8.39 -9.14 -4.74
CA TRP A 79 -8.43 -9.87 -3.48
C TRP A 79 -8.59 -8.95 -2.26
N LEU A 80 -7.91 -7.80 -2.27
CA LEU A 80 -7.97 -6.79 -1.21
C LEU A 80 -9.34 -6.11 -1.17
N LEU A 81 -9.85 -5.69 -2.33
CA LEU A 81 -11.17 -5.04 -2.45
C LEU A 81 -12.29 -5.96 -1.98
N GLU A 82 -12.27 -7.24 -2.36
CA GLU A 82 -13.26 -8.24 -1.92
C GLU A 82 -13.29 -8.43 -0.40
N ARG A 83 -12.21 -8.05 0.30
CA ARG A 83 -12.07 -8.18 1.77
C ARG A 83 -12.18 -6.85 2.50
N GLY A 84 -12.55 -5.78 1.80
CA GLY A 84 -12.74 -4.45 2.38
C GLY A 84 -11.44 -3.73 2.75
N TYR A 85 -10.31 -4.14 2.19
CA TYR A 85 -9.06 -3.37 2.31
C TYR A 85 -9.05 -2.23 1.30
N LEU A 86 -8.40 -1.14 1.69
CA LEU A 86 -8.16 0.01 0.84
C LEU A 86 -6.73 -0.06 0.29
N ILE A 87 -6.54 0.42 -0.93
CA ILE A 87 -5.25 0.42 -1.60
C ILE A 87 -4.98 1.78 -2.24
N ALA A 88 -3.83 2.36 -1.89
CA ALA A 88 -3.30 3.55 -2.56
C ALA A 88 -2.07 3.17 -3.38
N SER A 89 -1.87 3.89 -4.48
CA SER A 89 -0.79 3.63 -5.42
C SER A 89 0.07 4.87 -5.54
N ILE A 90 1.36 4.76 -5.21
CA ILE A 90 2.30 5.88 -5.34
C ILE A 90 3.46 5.53 -6.29
N PRO A 91 4.02 6.51 -7.03
CA PRO A 91 5.27 6.33 -7.73
C PRO A 91 6.40 5.99 -6.76
N GLU A 92 7.37 5.19 -7.22
CA GLU A 92 8.53 4.83 -6.39
C GLU A 92 9.40 6.05 -6.04
N THR A 93 9.46 7.04 -6.94
CA THR A 93 10.11 8.33 -6.71
C THR A 93 9.48 9.13 -5.57
N SER A 94 8.25 8.82 -5.19
CA SER A 94 7.52 9.47 -4.09
C SER A 94 7.68 8.76 -2.74
N LEU A 95 8.45 7.66 -2.68
CA LEU A 95 8.72 6.94 -1.43
C LEU A 95 9.28 7.85 -0.31
N PRO A 96 10.22 8.78 -0.56
CA PRO A 96 10.70 9.68 0.49
C PRO A 96 9.60 10.55 1.09
N VAL A 97 8.62 10.98 0.28
CA VAL A 97 7.47 11.79 0.74
C VAL A 97 6.56 10.95 1.64
N TRP A 98 6.33 9.69 1.26
CA TRP A 98 5.58 8.75 2.08
C TRP A 98 6.27 8.46 3.42
N GLN A 99 7.59 8.24 3.42
CA GLN A 99 8.37 8.03 4.63
C GLN A 99 8.33 9.25 5.57
N LEU A 100 8.28 10.47 5.02
CA LEU A 100 8.06 11.69 5.81
C LEU A 100 6.66 11.73 6.42
N ALA A 101 5.63 11.34 5.67
CA ALA A 101 4.26 11.28 6.17
C ALA A 101 4.12 10.32 7.36
N LEU A 102 4.80 9.17 7.33
CA LEU A 102 4.81 8.21 8.44
C LEU A 102 5.51 8.73 9.72
N GLN A 103 6.38 9.74 9.60
CA GLN A 103 7.09 10.35 10.73
C GLN A 103 6.39 11.60 11.25
N ALA A 104 5.51 12.19 10.44
CA ALA A 104 4.77 13.38 10.81
C ALA A 104 3.71 13.05 11.88
N PRO A 105 3.35 14.01 12.75
CA PRO A 105 2.33 13.83 13.78
C PRO A 105 0.92 13.85 13.17
N ILE A 106 0.65 12.88 12.31
CA ILE A 106 -0.58 12.77 11.52
C ILE A 106 -1.39 11.62 12.09
N GLU A 107 -2.70 11.81 12.20
CA GLU A 107 -3.59 10.75 12.63
C GLU A 107 -3.55 9.59 11.63
N HIS A 108 -3.54 8.35 12.14
CA HIS A 108 -3.46 7.18 11.26
C HIS A 108 -4.58 7.12 10.22
N THR A 109 -5.74 7.71 10.51
CA THR A 109 -6.90 7.78 9.62
C THR A 109 -6.69 8.67 8.40
N ASP A 110 -5.78 9.65 8.48
CA ASP A 110 -5.48 10.60 7.41
C ASP A 110 -4.41 10.08 6.45
N LEU A 111 -3.67 9.03 6.85
CA LEU A 111 -2.57 8.47 6.07
C LEU A 111 -3.04 7.95 4.70
N PHE A 112 -4.27 7.44 4.61
CA PHE A 112 -4.84 7.02 3.34
C PHE A 112 -5.04 8.19 2.37
N ASP A 113 -5.58 9.31 2.86
CA ASP A 113 -5.80 10.51 2.05
C ASP A 113 -4.48 11.13 1.59
N ILE A 114 -3.46 11.11 2.46
CA ILE A 114 -2.10 11.54 2.10
C ILE A 114 -1.50 10.63 1.04
N ALA A 115 -1.62 9.31 1.20
CA ALA A 115 -1.15 8.36 0.20
C ALA A 115 -1.83 8.58 -1.16
N HIS A 116 -3.14 8.85 -1.15
CA HIS A 116 -3.88 9.19 -2.36
C HIS A 116 -3.38 10.49 -2.99
N LEU A 117 -3.21 11.55 -2.19
CA LEU A 117 -2.65 12.82 -2.64
C LEU A 117 -1.25 12.65 -3.24
N ILE A 118 -0.39 11.82 -2.63
CA ILE A 118 0.94 11.53 -3.17
C ILE A 118 0.83 10.86 -4.55
N GLY A 119 -0.10 9.92 -4.70
CA GLY A 119 -0.30 9.16 -5.93
C GLY A 119 -0.87 9.94 -7.10
N THR A 120 -1.64 11.01 -6.84
CA THR A 120 -2.42 11.71 -7.87
C THR A 120 -2.02 13.18 -8.09
N SER A 121 -1.15 13.74 -7.25
CA SER A 121 -0.78 15.16 -7.33
C SER A 121 0.24 15.44 -8.43
N SER A 122 0.22 16.68 -8.95
CA SER A 122 1.31 17.21 -9.77
C SER A 122 2.59 17.36 -8.95
N GLN A 123 3.74 17.43 -9.63
CA GLN A 123 5.04 17.61 -8.98
C GLN A 123 5.08 18.84 -8.07
N GLU A 124 4.58 19.99 -8.54
CA GLU A 124 4.55 21.23 -7.74
C GLU A 124 3.75 21.06 -6.44
N ARG A 125 2.62 20.34 -6.49
CA ARG A 125 1.80 20.08 -5.31
C ARG A 125 2.49 19.09 -4.36
N LEU A 126 3.20 18.10 -4.89
CA LEU A 126 4.01 17.17 -4.09
C LEU A 126 5.16 17.88 -3.37
N GLU A 127 5.82 18.84 -4.02
CA GLU A 127 6.89 19.64 -3.40
C GLU A 127 6.36 20.45 -2.22
N ARG A 128 5.21 21.11 -2.38
CA ARG A 128 4.55 21.85 -1.28
C ARG A 128 4.13 20.94 -0.13
N LEU A 129 3.57 19.76 -0.43
CA LEU A 129 3.22 18.75 0.57
C LEU A 129 4.46 18.29 1.33
N THR A 130 5.54 17.98 0.61
CA THR A 130 6.81 17.53 1.19
C THR A 130 7.37 18.55 2.17
N GLU A 131 7.35 19.83 1.81
CA GLU A 131 7.82 20.89 2.68
C GLU A 131 6.94 21.06 3.93
N THR A 132 5.62 20.96 3.77
CA THR A 132 4.67 21.02 4.90
C THR A 132 4.89 19.86 5.87
N LEU A 133 5.04 18.64 5.35
CA LEU A 133 5.34 17.45 6.15
C LEU A 133 6.67 17.61 6.89
N ARG A 134 7.72 18.06 6.20
CA ARG A 134 9.04 18.29 6.80
C ARG A 134 8.97 19.29 7.96
N GLN A 135 8.28 20.41 7.78
CA GLN A 135 8.10 21.40 8.83
C GLN A 135 7.35 20.80 10.03
N SER A 136 6.30 20.03 9.80
CA SER A 136 5.54 19.38 10.87
C SER A 136 6.39 18.40 11.71
N VAL A 137 7.24 17.60 11.06
CA VAL A 137 8.15 16.66 11.72
C VAL A 137 9.15 17.43 12.59
N VAL A 138 9.75 18.50 12.06
CA VAL A 138 10.72 19.33 12.80
C VAL A 138 10.07 20.00 14.01
N SER A 139 8.89 20.62 13.84
CA SER A 139 8.17 21.27 14.93
C SER A 139 7.80 20.28 16.04
N TYR A 140 7.35 19.08 15.67
CA TYR A 140 7.01 18.03 16.65
C TYR A 140 8.24 17.52 17.41
N ALA A 141 9.37 17.33 16.73
CA ALA A 141 10.62 16.94 17.37
C ALA A 141 11.08 17.98 18.41
N HIS A 142 10.98 19.27 18.10
CA HIS A 142 11.33 20.33 19.05
C HIS A 142 10.39 20.39 20.26
N ALA A 143 9.08 20.24 20.05
CA ALA A 143 8.09 20.23 21.14
C ALA A 143 8.22 19.03 22.09
N SER A 144 8.76 17.92 21.59
CA SER A 144 8.93 16.66 22.33
C SER A 144 10.25 16.57 23.10
N THR A 145 11.12 17.59 23.03
CA THR A 145 12.37 17.63 23.78
C THR A 145 12.10 18.23 25.16
N PRO A 146 12.12 17.45 26.26
CA PRO A 146 11.99 18.04 27.59
C PRO A 146 13.17 18.99 27.82
N SER A 147 12.88 20.24 28.19
CA SER A 147 13.90 21.13 28.72
C SER A 147 14.51 20.46 29.95
N SER A 148 15.71 19.94 29.80
CA SER A 148 16.53 19.48 30.91
C SER A 148 16.79 20.70 31.83
N VAL A 149 16.13 20.71 32.98
CA VAL A 149 16.43 21.59 34.13
C VAL A 149 17.22 20.77 35.15
#